data_AF-A0A095B4D3-F1
#
_entry.id   AF-A0A095B4D3-F1
#
_cell.length_a   1.000
_cell.length_b   1.000
_cell.length_c   1.000
_cell.angle_alpha   90.00
_cell.angle_beta   90.00
_cell.angle_gamma   90.00
#
_symmetry.space_group_name_H-M   'P 1'
#
loop_
_entity.id
_entity.type
_entity.pdbx_description
1 polymer ?
#
loop_
_entity_poly.entity_id
_entity_poly.type
_entity_poly.pdbx_seq_one_letter_code
_entity_poly.pdbx_strand_id
1 'polypeptide(L)'
;LSNSPENNFSSVNSISEFRLPTYRANNPRVCFAQNEALFMARGIRSQASKYASVAGALPIEPAAEVGDLIDHVPESEPYDKIKAAVIQRTSVSDEKRLQQLLTSCDLGDKRPSQLLRHMKQLAGPYKLDEALLKQMWFQTLPHSVRQILSVSGKSVALDDLADMADKM
;
A
#
# COMPACT_ATOMS: atom_id res chain seq x y z
N LEU A 1 60.65 -22.79 -29.13
CA LEU A 1 60.26 -24.10 -28.58
C LEU A 1 59.82 -23.84 -27.14
N SER A 2 58.54 -23.49 -26.94
CA SER A 2 57.39 -24.38 -26.71
C SER A 2 57.40 -25.02 -25.32
N ASN A 3 56.54 -24.51 -24.42
CA ASN A 3 55.32 -25.18 -23.95
C ASN A 3 54.95 -24.71 -22.54
N SER A 4 53.97 -23.80 -22.45
CA SER A 4 53.09 -23.68 -21.28
C SER A 4 51.79 -24.39 -21.63
N PRO A 5 51.21 -25.24 -20.76
CA PRO A 5 49.96 -25.91 -21.06
C PRO A 5 48.80 -24.94 -20.85
N GLU A 6 48.03 -24.72 -21.91
CA GLU A 6 46.62 -24.37 -21.76
C GLU A 6 45.90 -25.57 -21.14
N ASN A 7 45.19 -25.38 -20.04
CA ASN A 7 43.96 -26.13 -19.86
C ASN A 7 42.92 -25.36 -19.04
N ASN A 8 41.94 -24.90 -19.80
CA ASN A 8 40.55 -24.61 -19.45
C ASN A 8 40.05 -25.23 -18.14
N PHE A 9 39.60 -24.38 -17.22
CA PHE A 9 38.33 -24.60 -16.53
C PHE A 9 37.41 -23.42 -16.80
N SER A 10 36.72 -23.56 -17.93
CA SER A 10 35.49 -22.89 -18.28
C SER A 10 34.42 -23.06 -17.19
N SER A 11 33.50 -22.09 -17.19
CA SER A 11 32.23 -22.02 -16.44
C SER A 11 32.34 -21.51 -15.01
N VAL A 12 32.67 -20.22 -14.87
CA VAL A 12 31.98 -19.43 -13.86
C VAL A 12 30.52 -19.35 -14.32
N ASN A 13 29.68 -20.21 -13.75
CA ASN A 13 28.23 -20.13 -13.90
C ASN A 13 27.82 -18.67 -13.66
N SER A 14 27.34 -18.01 -14.71
CA SER A 14 26.54 -16.80 -14.57
C SER A 14 25.29 -17.19 -13.79
N ILE A 15 25.37 -17.15 -12.46
CA ILE A 15 24.20 -17.06 -11.61
C ILE A 15 23.60 -15.70 -11.94
N SER A 16 22.72 -15.68 -12.93
CA SER A 16 21.86 -14.55 -13.22
C SER A 16 21.08 -14.29 -11.94
N GLU A 17 21.57 -13.31 -11.18
CA GLU A 17 20.98 -12.83 -9.94
C GLU A 17 19.49 -12.63 -10.20
N PHE A 18 18.68 -13.53 -9.63
CA PHE A 18 17.23 -13.53 -9.76
C PHE A 18 16.71 -12.35 -8.93
N ARG A 19 16.88 -11.15 -9.46
CA ARG A 19 16.21 -9.98 -8.94
C ARG A 19 14.92 -9.87 -9.71
N LEU A 20 13.83 -10.32 -9.09
CA LEU A 20 12.54 -9.76 -9.42
C LEU A 20 12.71 -8.23 -9.46
N PRO A 21 12.07 -7.52 -10.41
CA PRO A 21 12.03 -6.07 -10.33
C PRO A 21 11.60 -5.76 -8.91
N THR A 22 12.48 -5.05 -8.21
CA THR A 22 12.36 -4.74 -6.79
C THR A 22 10.90 -4.40 -6.53
N TYR A 23 10.33 -4.87 -5.43
CA TYR A 23 8.99 -4.47 -5.06
C TYR A 23 8.99 -2.94 -4.88
N ARG A 24 8.70 -2.21 -5.97
CA ARG A 24 8.92 -0.75 -6.12
C ARG A 24 7.61 0.03 -6.07
N ALA A 25 6.48 -0.64 -5.97
CA ALA A 25 5.20 0.02 -6.07
C ALA A 25 4.62 0.29 -4.69
N ASN A 26 4.20 1.53 -4.46
CA ASN A 26 3.23 1.91 -3.42
C ASN A 26 1.86 1.21 -3.59
N ASN A 27 1.74 0.28 -4.54
CA ASN A 27 0.53 -0.47 -4.82
C ASN A 27 0.87 -1.97 -4.89
N PRO A 28 0.54 -2.75 -3.84
CA PRO A 28 0.84 -4.17 -3.79
C PRO A 28 0.20 -4.93 -4.95
N ARG A 29 -1.02 -4.57 -5.37
CA ARG A 29 -1.76 -5.25 -6.43
C ARG A 29 -1.04 -5.15 -7.78
N VAL A 30 -0.55 -3.97 -8.12
CA VAL A 30 0.20 -3.74 -9.37
C VAL A 30 1.51 -4.52 -9.35
N CYS A 31 2.21 -4.52 -8.20
CA CYS A 31 3.45 -5.28 -8.07
C CYS A 31 3.22 -6.78 -8.28
N PHE A 32 2.20 -7.36 -7.65
CA PHE A 32 1.87 -8.78 -7.85
C PHE A 32 1.51 -9.09 -9.30
N ALA A 33 0.73 -8.23 -9.98
CA ALA A 33 0.41 -8.43 -11.38
C ALA A 33 1.67 -8.45 -12.29
N GLN A 34 2.63 -7.56 -12.02
CA GLN A 34 3.91 -7.54 -12.74
C GLN A 34 4.74 -8.80 -12.48
N ASN A 35 4.81 -9.25 -11.22
CA ASN A 35 5.48 -10.51 -10.87
C ASN A 35 4.83 -11.71 -11.55
N GLU A 36 3.50 -11.76 -11.63
CA GLU A 36 2.76 -12.84 -12.30
C GLU A 36 3.02 -12.89 -13.80
N ALA A 37 3.08 -11.74 -14.47
CA ALA A 37 3.47 -11.66 -15.87
C ALA A 37 4.89 -12.21 -16.10
N LEU A 38 5.83 -11.90 -15.19
CA LEU A 38 7.20 -12.43 -15.26
C LEU A 38 7.26 -13.93 -14.99
N PHE A 39 6.49 -14.44 -14.02
CA PHE A 39 6.39 -15.86 -13.75
C PHE A 39 5.86 -16.61 -14.97
N MET A 40 4.83 -16.07 -15.61
CA MET A 40 4.26 -16.63 -16.84
C MET A 40 5.28 -16.66 -17.97
N ALA A 41 5.96 -15.55 -18.23
CA ALA A 41 6.98 -15.46 -19.28
C ALA A 41 8.17 -16.42 -19.06
N ARG A 42 8.48 -16.74 -17.81
CA ARG A 42 9.58 -17.64 -17.43
C ARG A 42 9.15 -19.09 -17.16
N GLY A 43 7.86 -19.41 -17.35
CA GLY A 43 7.33 -20.76 -17.11
C GLY A 43 7.30 -21.17 -15.63
N ILE A 44 7.41 -20.22 -14.69
CA ILE A 44 7.32 -20.47 -13.25
C ILE A 44 5.84 -20.66 -12.88
N ARG A 45 5.43 -21.93 -12.71
CA ARG A 45 4.03 -22.29 -12.43
C ARG A 45 3.77 -22.72 -11.00
N SER A 46 4.77 -23.27 -10.31
CA SER A 46 4.58 -23.84 -8.98
C SER A 46 4.30 -22.76 -7.93
N GLN A 47 3.38 -23.04 -7.01
CA GLN A 47 3.06 -22.16 -5.88
C GLN A 47 4.30 -21.91 -5.00
N ALA A 48 5.09 -22.96 -4.72
CA ALA A 48 6.30 -22.86 -3.91
C ALA A 48 7.37 -21.96 -4.53
N SER A 49 7.62 -22.08 -5.84
CA SER A 49 8.61 -21.25 -6.54
C SER A 49 8.19 -19.78 -6.60
N LYS A 50 6.90 -19.51 -6.85
CA LYS A 50 6.36 -18.14 -6.82
C LYS A 50 6.44 -17.54 -5.42
N TYR A 51 6.09 -18.33 -4.40
CA TYR A 51 6.18 -17.92 -2.99
C TYR A 51 7.61 -17.55 -2.63
N ALA A 52 8.58 -18.44 -2.86
CA ALA A 52 9.99 -18.20 -2.52
C ALA A 52 10.53 -16.94 -3.22
N SER A 53 10.14 -16.74 -4.48
CA SER A 53 10.48 -15.54 -5.25
C SER A 53 9.95 -14.28 -4.58
N VAL A 54 8.66 -14.23 -4.25
CA VAL A 54 8.04 -13.07 -3.61
C VAL A 54 8.57 -12.84 -2.21
N ALA A 55 8.61 -13.87 -1.36
CA ALA A 55 9.06 -13.77 0.02
C ALA A 55 10.47 -13.19 0.13
N GLY A 56 11.39 -13.60 -0.76
CA GLY A 56 12.74 -13.04 -0.83
C GLY A 56 12.86 -11.65 -1.45
N ALA A 57 11.83 -11.17 -2.13
CA ALA A 57 11.80 -9.86 -2.80
C ALA A 57 10.92 -8.81 -2.10
N LEU A 58 10.18 -9.21 -1.06
CA LEU A 58 9.36 -8.28 -0.27
C LEU A 58 10.27 -7.31 0.50
N PRO A 59 9.98 -5.99 0.48
CA PRO A 59 10.66 -5.04 1.35
C PRO A 59 10.26 -5.28 2.80
N ILE A 60 11.08 -4.77 3.72
CA ILE A 60 10.91 -4.95 5.17
C ILE A 60 9.49 -4.56 5.63
N GLU A 61 8.97 -3.42 5.16
CA GLU A 61 7.64 -2.91 5.56
C GLU A 61 6.49 -3.89 5.23
N PRO A 62 6.22 -4.29 3.96
CA PRO A 62 5.23 -5.32 3.67
C PRO A 62 5.53 -6.68 4.29
N ALA A 63 6.81 -7.07 4.44
CA ALA A 63 7.18 -8.34 5.04
C ALA A 63 6.81 -8.40 6.52
N ALA A 64 6.96 -7.31 7.26
CA ALA A 64 6.56 -7.21 8.67
C ALA A 64 5.05 -7.44 8.86
N GLU A 65 4.21 -6.96 7.93
CA GLU A 65 2.76 -7.14 7.97
C GLU A 65 2.31 -8.60 7.73
N VAL A 66 3.17 -9.44 7.15
CA VAL A 66 2.89 -10.87 6.86
C VAL A 66 3.92 -11.82 7.47
N GLY A 67 4.58 -11.41 8.56
CA GLY A 67 5.64 -12.20 9.21
C GLY A 67 5.20 -13.62 9.59
N ASP A 68 3.95 -13.80 10.01
CA ASP A 68 3.35 -15.10 10.29
C ASP A 68 3.40 -16.06 9.08
N LEU A 69 3.20 -15.55 7.86
CA LEU A 69 3.25 -16.33 6.62
C LEU A 69 4.67 -16.55 6.08
N ILE A 70 5.65 -15.81 6.62
CA ILE A 70 7.07 -15.98 6.33
C ILE A 70 7.66 -17.01 7.30
N ASP A 71 7.35 -16.88 8.60
CA ASP A 71 7.79 -17.80 9.65
C ASP A 71 7.17 -19.19 9.49
N HIS A 72 5.90 -19.24 9.07
CA HIS A 72 5.14 -20.48 8.88
C HIS A 72 4.57 -20.53 7.47
N VAL A 73 5.32 -21.15 6.56
CA VAL A 73 4.92 -21.30 5.16
C VAL A 73 3.65 -22.15 5.06
N PRO A 74 2.56 -21.66 4.44
CA PRO A 74 1.34 -22.44 4.28
C PRO A 74 1.56 -23.69 3.42
N GLU A 75 1.03 -24.83 3.86
CA GLU A 75 1.18 -26.12 3.14
C GLU A 75 0.48 -26.15 1.77
N SER A 76 -0.67 -25.48 1.68
CA SER A 76 -1.46 -25.34 0.45
C SER A 76 -1.50 -23.89 -0.01
N GLU A 77 -1.24 -23.71 -1.31
CA GLU A 77 -1.30 -22.42 -2.02
C GLU A 77 -0.51 -21.28 -1.34
N PRO A 78 0.78 -21.47 -0.99
CA PRO A 78 1.57 -20.48 -0.26
C PRO A 78 1.67 -19.13 -0.98
N TYR A 79 1.75 -19.13 -2.32
CA TYR A 79 1.84 -17.88 -3.09
C TYR A 79 0.53 -17.10 -3.07
N ASP A 80 -0.61 -17.77 -3.28
CA ASP A 80 -1.90 -17.08 -3.29
C ASP A 80 -2.24 -16.51 -1.91
N LYS A 81 -1.89 -17.25 -0.84
CA LYS A 81 -2.05 -16.78 0.54
C LYS A 81 -1.19 -15.57 0.88
N ILE A 82 0.12 -15.60 0.58
CA ILE A 82 0.98 -14.44 0.85
C ILE A 82 0.59 -13.24 -0.01
N LYS A 83 0.19 -13.44 -1.28
CA LYS A 83 -0.32 -12.38 -2.14
C LYS A 83 -1.56 -11.72 -1.55
N ALA A 84 -2.56 -12.50 -1.15
CA ALA A 84 -3.79 -11.99 -0.57
C ALA A 84 -3.51 -11.22 0.73
N ALA A 85 -2.70 -11.80 1.62
CA ALA A 85 -2.36 -11.19 2.90
C ALA A 85 -1.57 -9.90 2.74
N VAL A 86 -0.54 -9.85 1.88
CA VAL A 86 0.23 -8.62 1.63
C VAL A 86 -0.71 -7.54 1.11
N ILE A 87 -1.54 -7.83 0.11
CA ILE A 87 -2.48 -6.85 -0.45
C ILE A 87 -3.44 -6.35 0.64
N GLN A 88 -4.02 -7.25 1.42
CA GLN A 88 -5.03 -6.88 2.42
C GLN A 88 -4.41 -6.10 3.59
N ARG A 89 -3.36 -6.63 4.21
CA ARG A 89 -2.80 -6.09 5.45
C ARG A 89 -2.06 -4.78 5.22
N THR A 90 -1.32 -4.65 4.12
CA THR A 90 -0.70 -3.35 3.77
C THR A 90 -1.74 -2.29 3.47
N SER A 91 -2.84 -2.62 2.78
CA SER A 91 -3.95 -1.67 2.54
C SER A 91 -4.60 -1.22 3.84
N VAL A 92 -4.84 -2.14 4.79
CA VAL A 92 -5.40 -1.81 6.11
C VAL A 92 -4.42 -0.98 6.95
N SER A 93 -3.12 -1.29 6.90
CA SER A 93 -2.08 -0.56 7.61
C SER A 93 -1.96 0.89 7.08
N ASP A 94 -1.96 1.04 5.75
CA ASP A 94 -1.97 2.35 5.08
C ASP A 94 -3.23 3.16 5.40
N GLU A 95 -4.41 2.53 5.38
CA GLU A 95 -5.65 3.19 5.78
C GLU A 95 -5.53 3.69 7.22
N LYS A 96 -5.17 2.82 8.19
CA LYS A 96 -5.00 3.20 9.60
C LYS A 96 -3.99 4.34 9.78
N ARG A 97 -2.86 4.30 9.08
CA ARG A 97 -1.83 5.35 9.14
C ARG A 97 -2.36 6.66 8.59
N LEU A 98 -3.12 6.63 7.50
CA LEU A 98 -3.81 7.81 6.99
C LEU A 98 -4.87 8.31 7.98
N GLN A 99 -5.70 7.43 8.56
CA GLN A 99 -6.69 7.79 9.57
C GLN A 99 -6.05 8.51 10.76
N GLN A 100 -4.92 8.01 11.26
CA GLN A 100 -4.14 8.64 12.32
C GLN A 100 -3.62 10.02 11.91
N LEU A 101 -3.05 10.13 10.70
CA LEU A 101 -2.55 11.41 10.17
C LEU A 101 -3.67 12.44 10.03
N LEU A 102 -4.84 12.02 9.53
CA LEU A 102 -6.01 12.87 9.37
C LEU A 102 -6.62 13.26 10.72
N THR A 103 -6.63 12.35 11.70
CA THR A 103 -7.11 12.64 13.07
C THR A 103 -6.18 13.60 13.80
N SER A 104 -4.88 13.57 13.50
CA SER A 104 -3.90 14.54 14.03
C SER A 104 -3.98 15.91 13.36
N CYS A 105 -4.78 16.07 12.30
CA CYS A 105 -4.99 17.37 11.69
C CYS A 105 -5.99 18.17 12.54
N ASP A 106 -5.47 19.08 13.36
CA ASP A 106 -6.30 20.04 14.07
C ASP A 106 -6.76 21.19 13.15
N LEU A 107 -7.94 21.73 13.44
CA LEU A 107 -8.45 22.93 12.77
C LEU A 107 -7.50 24.12 13.01
N GLY A 108 -7.03 24.32 14.24
CA GLY A 108 -6.11 25.41 14.59
C GLY A 108 -6.63 26.76 14.07
N ASP A 109 -5.77 27.47 13.32
CA ASP A 109 -6.11 28.72 12.63
C ASP A 109 -6.64 28.53 11.19
N LYS A 110 -6.79 27.28 10.73
CA LYS A 110 -7.23 26.98 9.36
C LYS A 110 -8.74 27.09 9.25
N ARG A 111 -9.22 27.52 8.09
CA ARG A 111 -10.64 27.42 7.77
C ARG A 111 -11.06 25.96 7.52
N PRO A 112 -12.29 25.56 7.87
CA PRO A 112 -12.83 24.23 7.59
C PRO A 112 -12.62 23.73 6.14
N SER A 113 -12.78 24.60 5.13
CA SER A 113 -12.52 24.29 3.70
C SER A 113 -11.04 24.02 3.40
N GLN A 114 -10.13 24.77 4.02
CA GLN A 114 -8.69 24.59 3.87
C GLN A 114 -8.25 23.28 4.52
N LEU A 115 -8.81 22.96 5.68
CA LEU A 115 -8.57 21.68 6.35
C LEU A 115 -9.05 20.52 5.46
N LEU A 116 -10.27 20.58 4.92
CA LEU A 116 -10.79 19.54 4.04
C LEU A 116 -9.89 19.32 2.81
N ARG A 117 -9.44 20.39 2.16
CA ARG A 117 -8.51 20.31 1.02
C ARG A 117 -7.21 19.62 1.40
N HIS A 118 -6.65 19.97 2.55
CA HIS A 118 -5.44 19.33 3.07
C HIS A 118 -5.67 17.83 3.35
N MET A 119 -6.79 17.46 3.96
CA MET A 119 -7.16 16.06 4.20
C MET A 119 -7.32 15.28 2.88
N LYS A 120 -7.95 15.87 1.85
CA LYS A 120 -8.07 15.28 0.51
C LYS A 120 -6.70 15.07 -0.16
N GLN A 121 -5.78 16.02 -0.01
CA GLN A 121 -4.42 15.90 -0.54
C GLN A 121 -3.66 14.75 0.13
N LEU A 122 -3.79 14.60 1.45
CA LEU A 122 -3.19 13.50 2.19
C LEU A 122 -3.81 12.14 1.83
N ALA A 123 -5.12 12.11 1.56
CA ALA A 123 -5.84 10.89 1.20
C ALA A 123 -5.66 10.44 -0.26
N GLY A 124 -5.24 11.35 -1.15
CA GLY A 124 -5.13 11.12 -2.60
C GLY A 124 -4.42 9.81 -3.00
N PRO A 125 -3.29 9.44 -2.38
CA PRO A 125 -2.58 8.18 -2.69
C PRO A 125 -3.33 6.91 -2.27
N TYR A 126 -4.23 6.99 -1.29
CA TYR A 126 -4.75 5.83 -0.57
C TYR A 126 -6.19 5.44 -0.94
N LYS A 127 -6.84 6.17 -1.86
CA LYS A 127 -8.24 5.93 -2.29
C LYS A 127 -9.22 5.76 -1.11
N LEU A 128 -9.15 6.68 -0.15
CA LEU A 128 -10.02 6.68 1.02
C LEU A 128 -11.51 6.85 0.64
N ASP A 129 -12.40 6.16 1.34
CA ASP A 129 -13.84 6.34 1.20
C ASP A 129 -14.28 7.77 1.59
N GLU A 130 -15.16 8.37 0.79
CA GLU A 130 -15.63 9.73 1.01
C GLU A 130 -16.47 9.86 2.29
N ALA A 131 -17.22 8.81 2.65
CA ALA A 131 -17.99 8.78 3.90
C ALA A 131 -17.07 8.79 5.13
N LEU A 132 -15.96 8.06 5.06
CA LEU A 132 -14.95 8.04 6.11
C LEU A 132 -14.21 9.39 6.22
N LEU A 133 -13.83 9.98 5.09
CA LEU A 133 -13.22 11.31 5.05
C LEU A 133 -14.17 12.37 5.64
N LYS A 134 -15.45 12.31 5.28
CA LYS A 134 -16.50 13.18 5.85
C LYS A 134 -16.58 13.01 7.36
N GLN A 135 -16.64 11.78 7.86
CA GLN A 135 -16.69 11.52 9.30
C GLN A 135 -15.46 12.12 10.03
N MET A 136 -14.25 11.93 9.50
CA MET A 136 -13.03 12.47 10.10
C MET A 136 -13.03 13.99 10.10
N TRP A 137 -13.36 14.61 8.97
CA TRP A 137 -13.43 16.06 8.88
C TRP A 137 -14.43 16.63 9.89
N PHE A 138 -15.61 16.02 10.03
CA PHE A 138 -16.57 16.43 11.07
C PHE A 138 -15.97 16.34 12.49
N GLN A 139 -15.22 15.27 12.82
CA GLN A 139 -14.61 15.14 14.16
C GLN A 139 -13.60 16.24 14.48
N THR A 140 -12.91 16.78 13.46
CA THR A 140 -11.94 17.88 13.63
C THR A 140 -12.60 19.26 13.84
N LEU A 141 -13.91 19.39 13.59
CA LEU A 141 -14.62 20.66 13.74
C LEU A 141 -15.09 20.92 15.20
N PRO A 142 -15.16 22.20 15.61
CA PRO A 142 -15.79 22.60 16.86
C PRO A 142 -17.22 22.07 16.97
N HIS A 143 -17.67 21.79 18.19
CA HIS A 143 -18.99 21.22 18.44
C HIS A 143 -20.14 22.07 17.88
N SER A 144 -20.02 23.40 18.00
CA SER A 144 -21.00 24.37 17.47
C SER A 144 -21.20 24.24 15.96
N VAL A 145 -20.10 24.20 15.19
CA VAL A 145 -20.12 24.05 13.73
C VAL A 145 -20.71 22.70 13.34
N ARG A 146 -20.31 21.61 14.02
CA ARG A 146 -20.85 20.27 13.76
C ARG A 146 -22.36 20.19 13.94
N GLN A 147 -22.90 20.79 15.00
CA GLN A 147 -24.34 20.72 15.27
C GLN A 147 -25.15 21.40 14.16
N ILE A 148 -24.70 22.55 13.67
CA ILE A 148 -25.39 23.27 12.59
C ILE A 148 -25.31 22.49 11.28
N LEU A 149 -24.12 21.98 10.93
CA LEU A 149 -23.93 21.17 9.72
C LEU A 149 -24.66 19.82 9.76
N SER A 150 -24.93 19.27 10.94
CA SER A 150 -25.68 18.00 11.09
C SER A 150 -27.16 18.15 10.72
N VAL A 151 -27.69 19.39 10.73
CA VAL A 151 -29.05 19.71 10.30
C VAL A 151 -29.15 19.78 8.77
N SER A 152 -28.04 20.11 8.08
CA SER A 152 -27.95 19.98 6.63
C SER A 152 -27.98 18.51 6.24
N GLY A 153 -28.99 18.11 5.45
CA GLY A 153 -29.28 16.71 5.15
C GLY A 153 -28.10 15.92 4.56
N LYS A 154 -28.15 14.58 4.68
CA LYS A 154 -27.10 13.64 4.27
C LYS A 154 -26.63 13.76 2.80
N SER A 155 -27.41 14.42 1.94
CA SER A 155 -27.19 14.55 0.49
C SER A 155 -26.32 15.74 0.07
N VAL A 156 -25.84 16.59 0.99
CA VAL A 156 -24.96 17.72 0.66
C VAL A 156 -23.53 17.23 0.47
N ALA A 157 -22.89 17.68 -0.61
CA ALA A 157 -21.50 17.35 -0.94
C ALA A 157 -20.55 17.87 0.14
N LEU A 158 -19.45 17.16 0.37
CA LEU A 158 -18.51 17.51 1.45
C LEU A 158 -17.85 18.88 1.25
N ASP A 159 -17.60 19.29 -0.01
CA ASP A 159 -17.06 20.61 -0.33
C ASP A 159 -18.05 21.73 0.01
N ASP A 160 -19.33 21.56 -0.30
CA ASP A 160 -20.38 22.55 0.01
C ASP A 160 -20.56 22.72 1.53
N LEU A 161 -20.44 21.63 2.30
CA LEU A 161 -20.47 21.68 3.76
C LEU A 161 -19.28 22.46 4.31
N ALA A 162 -18.10 22.33 3.69
CA ALA A 162 -16.91 23.05 4.12
C ALA A 162 -17.00 24.54 3.82
N ASP A 163 -17.56 24.92 2.67
CA ASP A 163 -17.83 26.32 2.33
C ASP A 163 -18.91 26.95 3.23
N MET A 164 -19.86 26.16 3.73
CA MET A 164 -20.83 26.60 4.72
C MET A 164 -20.18 26.79 6.11
N ALA A 165 -19.31 25.87 6.50
CA ALA A 165 -18.58 25.93 7.76
C ALA A 165 -17.64 27.14 7.83
N ASP A 166 -17.06 27.57 6.71
CA ASP A 166 -16.21 28.77 6.60
C ASP A 166 -16.94 30.09 6.91
N LYS A 167 -18.28 30.10 6.86
CA LYS A 167 -19.12 31.29 7.08
C LYS A 167 -19.63 31.39 8.52
N MET A 168 -19.33 30.40 9.36
CA MET A 168 -19.77 30.33 10.76
C MET A 168 -18.77 30.96 11.72
#